data_AF-A0A3P7KBK2-F1
#
_entry.id   AF-A0A3P7KBK2-F1
#
_cell.length_a   1.000
_cell.length_b   1.000
_cell.length_c   1.000
_cell.angle_alpha   90.00
_cell.angle_beta   90.00
_cell.angle_gamma   90.00
#
_symmetry.space_group_name_H-M   'P 1'
#
loop_
_entity.id
_entity.type
_entity.pdbx_description
1 polymer ?
#
loop_
_entity_poly.entity_id
_entity_poly.type
_entity_poly.pdbx_seq_one_letter_code
_entity_poly.pdbx_strand_id
1 'polypeptide(L)'
;MRRRRLGRRYHQAIAECLCDIDPLTAERKGSCFAAYKGKISVDISITPRSLHASRCLCDLDMVSKTLWPCFPCEFHVILPLDNTWKEKLCIECVDGTGHCPMRFYRGNQKYEDIMDLVDLCLCHKEYNHCVANPEDGVIVEISPTDELDTLNITARSEAQLRVKQKSTTTTTTEAPQVTQALGFENLTDEIAIVTQAQQNLMFAVGAMTPEQKEGMSHQLDEFVLKCSFNQKDCDMENDFTLYYDNTYGNCYTFNHGGASSHRAGANYGLRILLYANVSEYLPTSESVGFRITVHDKHIVPFPDAFGYSAPTGFMSSYGVRM
;
A
#
# COMPACT_ATOMS: atom_id res chain seq x y z
N MET A 1 16.92 33.18 14.17
CA MET A 1 17.08 32.03 15.09
C MET A 1 15.77 31.25 15.11
N ARG A 2 15.69 30.09 14.43
CA ARG A 2 14.55 29.18 14.63
C ARG A 2 14.45 28.89 16.12
N ARG A 3 13.33 29.23 16.76
CA ARG A 3 12.96 28.53 18.00
C ARG A 3 12.83 27.08 17.56
N ARG A 4 13.81 26.22 17.87
CA ARG A 4 13.57 24.77 17.89
C ARG A 4 12.28 24.62 18.68
N ARG A 5 11.19 24.21 18.03
CA ARG A 5 9.92 23.99 18.72
C ARG A 5 10.00 22.67 19.48
N LEU A 6 10.96 22.59 20.40
CA LEU A 6 11.10 21.52 21.38
C LEU A 6 9.83 21.52 22.23
N GLY A 7 9.07 20.42 22.18
CA GLY A 7 7.87 20.23 23.00
C GLY A 7 6.55 20.66 22.35
N ARG A 8 6.38 20.54 21.02
CA ARG A 8 5.04 20.60 20.41
C ARG A 8 4.16 19.48 20.99
N ARG A 9 2.90 19.79 21.27
CA ARG A 9 1.93 18.79 21.74
C ARG A 9 1.49 17.84 20.62
N TYR A 10 1.21 18.37 19.44
CA TYR A 10 0.67 17.62 18.32
C TYR A 10 1.74 17.32 17.28
N HIS A 11 1.72 16.09 16.79
CA HIS A 11 2.66 15.58 15.81
C HIS A 11 1.93 14.82 14.72
N GLN A 12 2.41 14.92 13.48
CA GLN A 12 1.97 14.03 12.43
C GLN A 12 2.52 12.62 12.70
N ALA A 13 1.65 11.63 12.60
CA ALA A 13 2.02 10.22 12.71
C ALA A 13 1.30 9.41 11.64
N ILE A 14 1.98 8.43 11.06
CA ILE A 14 1.39 7.43 10.18
C ILE A 14 1.08 6.20 11.02
N ALA A 15 -0.13 5.67 10.89
CA ALA A 15 -0.55 4.45 11.57
C ALA A 15 -1.48 3.63 10.67
N GLU A 16 -1.53 2.33 10.92
CA GLU A 16 -2.64 1.51 10.42
C GLU A 16 -3.94 2.00 11.06
N CYS A 17 -5.01 2.04 10.29
CA CYS A 17 -6.31 2.52 10.73
C CYS A 17 -7.45 1.72 10.11
N LEU A 18 -8.61 1.76 10.77
CA LEU A 18 -9.85 1.17 10.30
C LEU A 18 -10.85 2.27 9.96
N CYS A 19 -11.32 2.30 8.73
CA CYS A 19 -12.24 3.30 8.21
C CYS A 19 -13.62 2.67 7.96
N ASP A 20 -14.69 3.36 8.37
CA ASP A 20 -16.06 2.99 8.02
C ASP A 20 -16.38 3.49 6.60
N ILE A 21 -16.69 2.55 5.71
CA ILE A 21 -16.96 2.83 4.30
C ILE A 21 -18.36 2.30 3.97
N ASP A 22 -19.16 3.11 3.29
CA ASP A 22 -20.46 2.67 2.80
C ASP A 22 -20.27 1.57 1.75
N PRO A 23 -20.81 0.36 1.96
CA PRO A 23 -20.56 -0.77 1.07
C PRO A 23 -21.20 -0.62 -0.32
N LEU A 24 -22.12 0.33 -0.50
CA LEU A 24 -22.78 0.59 -1.79
C LEU A 24 -22.14 1.74 -2.55
N THR A 25 -21.74 2.81 -1.85
CA THR A 25 -21.19 4.01 -2.51
C THR A 25 -19.67 4.11 -2.45
N ALA A 26 -19.02 3.28 -1.62
CA ALA A 26 -17.61 3.38 -1.26
C ALA A 26 -17.23 4.74 -0.62
N GLU A 27 -18.22 5.50 -0.13
CA GLU A 27 -17.97 6.77 0.56
C GLU A 27 -17.60 6.54 2.02
N ARG A 28 -16.56 7.23 2.49
CA ARG A 28 -16.09 7.15 3.88
C ARG A 28 -17.01 7.95 4.81
N LYS A 29 -17.38 7.36 5.93
CA LYS A 29 -18.07 8.05 7.03
C LYS A 29 -17.05 8.45 8.09
N GLY A 30 -16.73 9.75 8.18
CA GLY A 30 -15.96 10.24 9.32
C GLY A 30 -14.43 10.16 9.18
N SER A 31 -13.77 10.33 10.33
CA SER A 31 -12.36 9.96 10.56
C SER A 31 -12.23 8.47 10.84
N CYS A 32 -11.08 7.88 10.50
CA CYS A 32 -10.77 6.49 10.80
C CYS A 32 -10.24 6.30 12.23
N PHE A 33 -10.24 5.05 12.71
CA PHE A 33 -9.71 4.68 14.02
C PHE A 33 -8.31 4.08 13.87
N ALA A 34 -7.29 4.68 14.49
CA ALA A 34 -5.94 4.11 14.48
C ALA A 34 -5.87 2.79 15.26
N ALA A 35 -5.09 1.85 14.76
CA ALA A 35 -4.72 0.62 15.44
C ALA A 35 -3.39 0.82 16.18
N TYR A 36 -3.44 0.78 17.51
CA TYR A 36 -2.27 0.87 18.40
C TYR A 36 -2.62 0.28 19.77
N LYS A 37 -1.62 -0.03 20.61
CA LYS A 37 -1.86 -0.54 21.96
C LYS A 37 -2.12 0.62 22.94
N GLY A 38 -3.33 0.73 23.50
CA GLY A 38 -3.68 1.83 24.40
C GLY A 38 -5.18 1.92 24.77
N LYS A 39 -5.60 3.07 25.32
CA LYS A 39 -6.96 3.30 25.85
C LYS A 39 -8.08 3.28 24.80
N ILE A 40 -7.75 3.47 23.51
CA ILE A 40 -8.68 3.46 22.37
C ILE A 40 -8.03 2.63 21.26
N SER A 41 -7.81 1.34 21.51
CA SER A 41 -7.30 0.39 20.51
C SER A 41 -8.46 -0.37 19.88
N VAL A 42 -8.59 -0.33 18.56
CA VAL A 42 -9.47 -1.29 17.85
C VAL A 42 -8.67 -2.57 17.64
N ASP A 43 -9.15 -3.68 18.22
CA ASP A 43 -8.58 -5.00 17.96
C ASP A 43 -8.95 -5.42 16.53
N ILE A 44 -7.93 -5.46 15.65
CA ILE A 44 -8.08 -5.79 14.22
C ILE A 44 -8.69 -7.20 14.05
N SER A 45 -8.50 -8.09 15.04
CA SER A 45 -8.98 -9.48 14.98
C SER A 45 -10.49 -9.65 15.18
N ILE A 46 -11.21 -8.61 15.66
CA ILE A 46 -12.65 -8.68 16.01
C ILE A 46 -13.50 -7.79 15.08
N THR A 47 -13.03 -7.50 13.87
CA THR A 47 -13.63 -6.44 13.02
C THR A 47 -15.00 -6.82 12.41
N PRO A 48 -16.02 -5.94 12.53
CA PRO A 48 -17.26 -6.03 11.75
C PRO A 48 -17.02 -5.86 10.25
N ARG A 49 -17.86 -6.48 9.41
CA ARG A 49 -17.75 -6.55 7.93
C ARG A 49 -17.71 -5.21 7.17
N SER A 50 -17.83 -4.04 7.83
CA SER A 50 -17.87 -2.72 7.19
C SER A 50 -16.63 -1.84 7.46
N LEU A 51 -15.66 -2.31 8.23
CA LEU A 51 -14.43 -1.58 8.53
C LEU A 51 -13.27 -2.05 7.65
N HIS A 52 -12.68 -1.11 6.90
CA HIS A 52 -11.57 -1.38 5.99
C HIS A 52 -10.26 -0.90 6.60
N ALA A 53 -9.25 -1.78 6.59
CA ALA A 53 -7.89 -1.44 6.98
C ALA A 53 -7.26 -0.51 5.93
N SER A 54 -6.58 0.53 6.39
CA SER A 54 -5.92 1.52 5.55
C SER A 54 -4.69 2.08 6.25
N ARG A 55 -3.77 2.66 5.49
CA ARG A 55 -2.67 3.46 6.03
C ARG A 55 -3.16 4.89 6.21
N CYS A 56 -3.16 5.41 7.43
CA CYS A 56 -3.66 6.75 7.74
C CYS A 56 -2.57 7.71 8.21
N LEU A 57 -2.78 8.99 7.89
CA LEU A 57 -2.13 10.12 8.54
C LEU A 57 -3.03 10.56 9.70
N CYS A 58 -2.45 10.58 10.89
CA CYS A 58 -3.11 10.86 12.15
C CYS A 58 -2.46 12.06 12.86
N ASP A 59 -3.26 12.73 13.69
CA ASP A 59 -2.75 13.67 14.67
C ASP A 59 -2.44 12.92 15.99
N LEU A 60 -1.16 12.95 16.38
CA LEU A 60 -0.66 12.38 17.61
C LEU A 60 -0.57 13.45 18.70
N ASP A 61 -1.43 13.33 19.70
CA ASP A 61 -1.36 14.16 20.91
C ASP A 61 -0.41 13.52 21.94
N MET A 62 0.71 14.20 22.22
CA MET A 62 1.71 13.74 23.17
C MET A 62 1.30 13.85 24.64
N VAL A 63 0.24 14.59 24.95
CA VAL A 63 -0.29 14.75 26.31
C VAL A 63 -1.34 13.67 26.60
N SER A 64 -2.33 13.48 25.72
CA SER A 64 -3.38 12.47 25.91
C SER A 64 -2.99 11.08 25.43
N LYS A 65 -1.90 10.96 24.65
CA LYS A 65 -1.44 9.69 24.05
C LYS A 65 -2.54 9.08 23.17
N THR A 66 -3.06 9.89 22.26
CA THR A 66 -4.13 9.51 21.32
C THR A 66 -3.75 9.84 19.89
N LEU A 67 -4.12 8.96 18.97
CA LEU A 67 -4.00 9.14 17.52
C LEU A 67 -5.38 9.45 16.96
N TRP A 68 -5.72 10.74 16.89
CA TRP A 68 -7.01 11.20 16.37
C TRP A 68 -6.98 12.70 16.05
N PRO A 69 -7.56 13.16 14.93
CA PRO A 69 -8.25 12.36 13.90
C PRO A 69 -7.26 11.68 12.95
N CYS A 70 -7.70 10.58 12.33
CA CYS A 70 -6.94 9.83 11.33
C CYS A 70 -7.67 9.80 9.99
N PHE A 71 -6.93 9.98 8.90
CA PHE A 71 -7.47 9.91 7.55
C PHE A 71 -6.52 9.13 6.62
N PRO A 72 -7.03 8.35 5.66
CA PRO A 72 -6.20 7.59 4.73
C PRO A 72 -5.15 8.47 4.04
N CYS A 73 -3.95 7.91 3.86
CA CYS A 73 -2.83 8.54 3.16
C CYS A 73 -2.92 8.39 1.62
N GLU A 74 -3.72 7.46 1.11
CA GLU A 74 -3.56 7.01 -0.28
C GLU A 74 -4.12 7.96 -1.36
N PHE A 75 -3.22 8.26 -2.30
CA PHE A 75 -3.44 8.32 -3.74
C PHE A 75 -4.15 7.05 -4.23
N HIS A 76 -5.46 7.11 -4.48
CA HIS A 76 -6.19 6.02 -5.13
C HIS A 76 -5.85 6.03 -6.64
N VAL A 77 -5.26 4.96 -7.19
CA VAL A 77 -4.88 4.87 -8.61
C VAL A 77 -6.08 4.63 -9.54
N ILE A 78 -7.23 4.20 -9.02
CA ILE A 78 -8.37 3.76 -9.86
C ILE A 78 -9.44 4.85 -10.05
N LEU A 79 -9.41 5.94 -9.27
CA LEU A 79 -10.24 7.12 -9.48
C LEU A 79 -9.46 8.34 -8.97
N PRO A 80 -9.46 9.49 -9.65
CA PRO A 80 -8.83 10.71 -9.13
C PRO A 80 -9.69 11.27 -7.99
N LEU A 81 -9.76 10.57 -6.85
CA LEU A 81 -10.21 11.14 -5.59
C LEU A 81 -9.06 11.95 -5.01
N ASP A 82 -8.76 13.05 -5.71
CA ASP A 82 -8.66 14.36 -5.11
C ASP A 82 -8.02 14.36 -3.71
N ASN A 83 -6.70 14.11 -3.62
CA ASN A 83 -5.88 14.05 -2.39
C ASN A 83 -6.53 14.82 -1.23
N THR A 84 -7.06 14.09 -0.24
CA THR A 84 -7.83 14.69 0.85
C THR A 84 -6.97 15.61 1.72
N TRP A 85 -5.65 15.46 1.63
CA TRP A 85 -4.66 16.30 2.27
C TRP A 85 -4.10 17.31 1.27
N LYS A 86 -4.13 18.59 1.63
CA LYS A 86 -3.52 19.68 0.87
C LYS A 86 -2.45 20.35 1.71
N GLU A 87 -1.27 20.48 1.13
CA GLU A 87 -0.22 21.33 1.69
C GLU A 87 -0.67 22.79 1.65
N LYS A 88 -0.54 23.48 2.78
CA LYS A 88 -0.83 24.91 2.90
C LYS A 88 0.20 25.59 3.80
N LEU A 89 0.53 26.82 3.43
CA LEU A 89 1.40 27.68 4.24
C LEU A 89 0.57 28.42 5.29
N CYS A 90 0.89 28.21 6.56
CA CYS A 90 0.26 28.89 7.68
C CYS A 90 1.04 30.16 8.04
N ILE A 91 0.33 31.27 8.23
CA ILE A 91 0.89 32.56 8.66
C ILE A 91 1.37 32.48 10.10
N GLU A 92 0.62 31.79 10.95
CA GLU A 92 0.88 31.73 12.39
C GLU A 92 0.45 30.36 12.91
N CYS A 93 1.40 29.52 13.31
CA CYS A 93 1.08 28.33 14.10
C CYS A 93 0.94 28.71 15.57
N VAL A 94 0.04 28.03 16.29
CA VAL A 94 -0.12 28.23 17.72
C VAL A 94 1.12 27.72 18.46
N ASP A 95 1.81 28.63 19.14
CA ASP A 95 2.99 28.35 19.95
C ASP A 95 2.71 27.20 20.94
N GLY A 96 3.60 26.21 20.98
CA GLY A 96 3.52 25.04 21.87
C GLY A 96 2.61 23.89 21.42
N THR A 97 1.65 24.11 20.51
CA THR A 97 0.79 23.04 20.00
C THR A 97 1.16 22.57 18.60
N GLY A 98 1.62 23.47 17.73
CA GLY A 98 1.94 23.14 16.34
C GLY A 98 0.71 23.02 15.42
N HIS A 99 -0.46 23.49 15.86
CA HIS A 99 -1.67 23.56 15.06
C HIS A 99 -1.72 24.85 14.23
N CYS A 100 -2.20 24.77 12.98
CA CYS A 100 -2.49 25.94 12.17
C CYS A 100 -3.97 26.36 12.33
N PRO A 101 -4.29 27.55 12.87
CA PRO A 101 -5.66 28.04 13.05
C PRO A 101 -6.31 28.49 11.73
N MET A 102 -5.96 27.85 10.62
CA MET A 102 -6.44 28.11 9.26
C MET A 102 -6.18 29.51 8.72
N ARG A 103 -5.22 30.23 9.30
CA ARG A 103 -4.73 31.51 8.79
C ARG A 103 -3.67 31.25 7.73
N PHE A 104 -4.11 31.01 6.51
CA PHE A 104 -3.22 30.67 5.41
C PHE A 104 -2.58 31.89 4.76
N TYR A 105 -1.30 31.78 4.43
CA TYR A 105 -0.57 32.79 3.68
C TYR A 105 -1.14 32.87 2.26
N ARG A 106 -1.44 34.09 1.80
CA ARG A 106 -2.03 34.35 0.47
C ARG A 106 -1.08 35.05 -0.50
N GLY A 107 0.20 35.16 -0.15
CA GLY A 107 1.21 35.75 -1.04
C GLY A 107 1.69 34.74 -2.09
N ASN A 108 2.21 35.27 -3.21
CA ASN A 108 2.67 34.47 -4.35
C ASN A 108 4.19 34.17 -4.30
N GLN A 109 4.83 34.38 -3.15
CA GLN A 109 6.26 34.16 -2.97
C GLN A 109 6.55 32.66 -2.80
N LYS A 110 7.71 32.19 -3.29
CA LYS A 110 8.11 30.80 -3.11
C LYS A 110 8.37 30.52 -1.63
N TYR A 111 8.03 29.32 -1.17
CA TYR A 111 8.21 28.92 0.22
C TYR A 111 9.64 29.16 0.73
N GLU A 112 10.64 28.86 -0.09
CA GLU A 112 12.07 29.05 0.20
C GLU A 112 12.39 30.48 0.65
N ASP A 113 11.74 31.48 0.05
CA ASP A 113 11.98 32.90 0.31
C ASP A 113 11.30 33.40 1.60
N ILE A 114 10.29 32.66 2.08
CA ILE A 114 9.46 33.04 3.23
C ILE A 114 9.46 32.00 4.34
N MET A 115 10.30 30.97 4.25
CA MET A 115 10.33 29.83 5.16
C MET A 115 10.61 30.24 6.62
N ASP A 116 11.22 31.40 6.84
CA ASP A 116 11.45 31.96 8.17
C ASP A 116 10.22 32.67 8.78
N LEU A 117 9.19 32.92 7.95
CA LEU A 117 7.99 33.69 8.29
C LEU A 117 6.71 32.84 8.30
N VAL A 118 6.72 31.66 7.67
CA VAL A 118 5.55 30.78 7.54
C VAL A 118 5.89 29.33 7.85
N ASP A 119 4.90 28.55 8.30
CA ASP A 119 5.05 27.11 8.50
C ASP A 119 4.29 26.31 7.44
N LEU A 120 4.92 25.26 6.91
CA LEU A 120 4.25 24.29 6.05
C LEU A 120 3.39 23.34 6.89
N CYS A 121 2.11 23.23 6.56
CA CYS A 121 1.14 22.37 7.23
C CYS A 121 0.42 21.47 6.23
N LEU A 122 0.08 20.25 6.65
CA LEU A 122 -0.84 19.37 5.93
C LEU A 122 -2.24 19.55 6.47
N CYS A 123 -3.16 19.93 5.58
CA CYS A 123 -4.54 20.25 5.92
C CYS A 123 -5.52 19.28 5.27
N HIS A 124 -6.42 18.71 6.05
CA HIS A 124 -7.50 17.89 5.53
C HIS A 124 -8.62 18.78 4.94
N LYS A 125 -9.10 18.46 3.73
CA LYS A 125 -10.12 19.24 3.00
C LYS A 125 -11.45 19.35 3.74
N GLU A 126 -11.93 18.25 4.33
CA GLU A 126 -13.30 18.17 4.87
C GLU A 126 -13.39 18.58 6.35
N TYR A 127 -12.33 18.35 7.12
CA TYR A 127 -12.34 18.48 8.58
C TYR A 127 -11.71 19.76 9.06
N ASN A 128 -11.23 20.60 8.14
CA ASN A 128 -10.63 21.89 8.45
C ASN A 128 -9.56 21.77 9.55
N HIS A 129 -8.81 20.67 9.54
CA HIS A 129 -7.78 20.34 10.52
C HIS A 129 -6.42 20.38 9.84
N CYS A 130 -5.45 21.05 10.45
CA CYS A 130 -4.13 21.28 9.88
C CYS A 130 -3.04 21.03 10.92
N VAL A 131 -2.14 20.10 10.62
CA VAL A 131 -1.00 19.76 11.49
C VAL A 131 0.28 20.26 10.83
N ALA A 132 1.13 20.96 11.58
CA ALA A 132 2.40 21.43 11.06
C ALA A 132 3.34 20.28 10.69
N ASN A 133 4.06 20.43 9.58
CA ASN A 133 5.03 19.44 9.15
C ASN A 133 6.20 19.35 10.16
N PRO A 134 6.79 18.16 10.32
CA PRO A 134 8.02 17.98 11.09
C PRO A 134 9.16 18.83 10.51
N GLU A 135 9.97 19.45 11.38
CA GLU A 135 11.13 20.24 10.94
C GLU A 135 12.18 19.37 10.23
N ASP A 136 12.30 18.11 10.63
CA ASP A 136 13.24 17.14 10.06
C ASP A 136 12.67 16.42 8.82
N GLY A 137 11.44 16.75 8.40
CA GLY A 137 10.77 16.15 7.23
C GLY A 137 10.36 14.68 7.41
N VAL A 138 10.51 14.10 8.61
CA VAL A 138 10.16 12.71 8.90
C VAL A 138 8.91 12.62 9.76
N ILE A 139 7.87 12.02 9.20
CA ILE A 139 6.64 11.67 9.91
C ILE A 139 6.88 10.32 10.61
N VAL A 140 6.55 10.24 11.90
CA VAL A 140 6.77 9.02 12.68
C VAL A 140 5.77 7.93 12.33
N GLU A 141 6.23 6.68 12.22
CA GLU A 141 5.35 5.53 11.96
C GLU A 141 5.06 4.77 13.26
N ILE A 142 3.79 4.53 13.52
CA ILE A 142 3.26 3.82 14.69
C ILE A 142 2.67 2.49 14.23
N SER A 143 3.18 1.41 14.81
CA SER A 143 2.72 0.04 14.62
C SER A 143 1.58 -0.30 15.60
N PRO A 144 0.68 -1.24 15.24
CA PRO A 144 -0.36 -1.73 16.15
C PRO A 144 0.15 -2.22 17.50
N THR A 145 1.40 -2.69 17.57
CA THR A 145 2.01 -3.21 18.81
C THR A 145 2.68 -2.13 19.67
N ASP A 146 2.82 -0.91 19.17
CA ASP A 146 3.51 0.15 19.90
C ASP A 146 2.69 0.67 21.08
N GLU A 147 3.37 0.90 22.22
CA GLU A 147 2.79 1.53 23.41
C GLU A 147 3.02 3.04 23.37
N LEU A 148 1.93 3.80 23.22
CA LEU A 148 2.02 5.23 23.01
C LEU A 148 2.44 6.01 24.28
N ASP A 149 2.19 5.44 25.46
CA ASP A 149 2.56 6.01 26.76
C ASP A 149 4.07 6.17 26.94
N THR A 150 4.85 5.23 26.40
CA THR A 150 6.31 5.21 26.50
C THR A 150 7.00 5.76 25.26
N LEU A 151 6.23 6.19 24.24
CA LEU A 151 6.78 6.67 22.99
C LEU A 151 7.57 7.98 23.17
N ASN A 152 8.85 7.92 22.80
CA ASN A 152 9.71 9.08 22.64
C ASN A 152 9.82 9.42 21.15
N ILE A 153 9.11 10.46 20.71
CA ILE A 153 9.05 10.88 19.30
C ILE A 153 10.43 11.20 18.74
N THR A 154 11.29 11.90 19.50
CA THR A 154 12.62 12.29 19.01
C THR A 154 13.51 11.07 18.80
N ALA A 155 13.47 10.10 19.72
CA ALA A 155 14.22 8.86 19.56
C ALA A 155 13.68 8.02 18.39
N ARG A 156 12.35 8.00 18.19
CA ARG A 156 11.68 7.30 17.09
C ARG A 156 12.04 7.93 15.74
N SER A 157 11.97 9.26 15.62
CA SER A 157 12.32 9.99 14.41
C SER A 157 13.81 9.83 14.09
N GLU A 158 14.69 9.87 15.09
CA GLU A 158 16.12 9.58 14.91
C GLU A 158 16.37 8.14 14.50
N ALA A 159 15.66 7.17 15.07
CA ALA A 159 15.77 5.76 14.67
C ALA A 159 15.30 5.55 13.23
N GLN A 160 14.17 6.15 12.83
CA GLN A 160 13.67 6.12 11.46
C GLN A 160 14.57 6.88 10.49
N LEU A 161 15.18 7.98 10.92
CA LEU A 161 16.21 8.69 10.18
C LEU A 161 17.47 7.85 10.04
N ARG A 162 17.87 7.08 11.05
CA ARG A 162 18.99 6.13 10.96
C ARG A 162 18.67 4.95 10.07
N VAL A 163 17.44 4.43 10.08
CA VAL A 163 17.01 3.37 9.15
C VAL A 163 16.92 3.92 7.74
N LYS A 164 16.36 5.11 7.52
CA LYS A 164 16.43 5.81 6.24
C LYS A 164 17.87 6.04 5.85
N GLN A 165 18.75 6.52 6.73
CA GLN A 165 20.17 6.72 6.48
C GLN A 165 20.92 5.40 6.25
N LYS A 166 20.52 4.28 6.86
CA LYS A 166 21.07 2.92 6.68
C LYS A 166 20.54 2.27 5.40
N SER A 167 19.33 2.63 4.99
CA SER A 167 18.78 2.43 3.64
C SER A 167 19.42 3.41 2.64
N THR A 168 19.92 4.56 3.11
CA THR A 168 20.79 5.49 2.38
C THR A 168 22.27 5.12 2.57
N THR A 169 22.62 4.08 3.35
CA THR A 169 23.97 3.45 3.41
C THR A 169 23.94 2.03 2.83
N THR A 170 22.76 1.59 2.42
CA THR A 170 22.53 0.86 1.17
C THR A 170 22.09 1.87 0.09
N THR A 171 22.66 3.07 0.09
CA THR A 171 23.14 3.54 -1.21
C THR A 171 24.23 2.54 -1.57
N THR A 172 23.93 1.67 -2.52
CA THR A 172 24.88 1.50 -3.61
C THR A 172 25.46 2.87 -3.86
N THR A 173 26.73 3.07 -3.52
CA THR A 173 27.52 4.14 -4.11
C THR A 173 27.16 4.08 -5.59
N GLU A 174 26.40 5.06 -6.08
CA GLU A 174 26.21 5.23 -7.51
C GLU A 174 27.60 5.57 -8.04
N ALA A 175 28.38 4.53 -8.32
CA ALA A 175 29.31 4.64 -9.40
C ALA A 175 28.44 5.04 -10.60
N PRO A 176 28.84 6.03 -11.41
CA PRO A 176 28.20 6.29 -12.71
C PRO A 176 28.08 5.00 -13.57
N GLN A 177 28.86 3.97 -13.24
CA GLN A 177 28.77 2.62 -13.80
C GLN A 177 27.46 1.86 -13.49
N VAL A 178 26.77 2.11 -12.37
CA VAL A 178 25.56 1.33 -11.98
C VAL A 178 24.31 1.88 -12.67
N THR A 179 24.15 3.21 -12.75
CA THR A 179 23.11 3.84 -13.58
C THR A 179 23.30 3.52 -15.06
N GLN A 180 24.55 3.43 -15.50
CA GLN A 180 24.91 2.94 -16.84
C GLN A 180 24.58 1.46 -17.05
N ALA A 181 24.97 0.60 -16.10
CA ALA A 181 24.74 -0.84 -16.18
C ALA A 181 23.26 -1.22 -16.11
N LEU A 182 22.47 -0.44 -15.36
CA LEU A 182 21.01 -0.61 -15.25
C LEU A 182 20.24 0.13 -16.36
N GLY A 183 20.91 0.91 -17.21
CA GLY A 183 20.30 1.53 -18.40
C GLY A 183 19.44 2.76 -18.12
N PHE A 184 19.64 3.47 -17.01
CA PHE A 184 18.82 4.63 -16.63
C PHE A 184 19.34 5.98 -17.15
N GLU A 185 20.55 6.04 -17.74
CA GLU A 185 21.26 7.31 -18.04
C GLU A 185 20.49 8.32 -18.90
N ASN A 186 19.53 7.88 -19.72
CA ASN A 186 18.77 8.74 -20.64
C ASN A 186 17.25 8.65 -20.46
N LEU A 187 16.77 8.05 -19.37
CA LEU A 187 15.34 7.89 -19.11
C LEU A 187 14.86 9.01 -18.18
N THR A 188 14.02 9.90 -18.71
CA THR A 188 13.37 10.98 -17.94
C THR A 188 11.88 10.75 -17.76
N ASP A 189 11.29 9.87 -18.57
CA ASP A 189 9.88 9.49 -18.53
C ASP A 189 9.66 8.40 -17.48
N GLU A 190 8.69 8.60 -16.59
CA GLU A 190 8.37 7.68 -15.49
C GLU A 190 7.98 6.27 -15.99
N ILE A 191 7.25 6.17 -17.10
CA ILE A 191 6.85 4.88 -17.69
C ILE A 191 8.09 4.16 -18.20
N ALA A 192 9.01 4.88 -18.84
CA ALA A 192 10.24 4.31 -19.35
C ALA A 192 11.17 3.85 -18.21
N ILE A 193 11.23 4.61 -17.11
CA ILE A 193 11.96 4.24 -15.89
C ILE A 193 11.36 2.97 -15.26
N VAL A 194 10.04 2.90 -15.10
CA VAL A 194 9.35 1.73 -14.53
C VAL A 194 9.57 0.49 -15.41
N THR A 195 9.46 0.64 -16.73
CA THR A 195 9.70 -0.43 -17.71
C THR A 195 11.13 -0.96 -17.61
N GLN A 196 12.13 -0.07 -17.54
CA GLN A 196 13.53 -0.44 -17.41
C GLN A 196 13.81 -1.12 -16.06
N ALA A 197 13.20 -0.63 -14.98
CA ALA A 197 13.29 -1.26 -13.66
C ALA A 197 12.69 -2.67 -13.66
N GLN A 198 11.54 -2.88 -14.31
CA GLN A 198 10.92 -4.21 -14.46
C GLN A 198 11.81 -5.17 -15.24
N GLN A 199 12.44 -4.71 -16.34
CA GLN A 199 13.37 -5.54 -17.11
C GLN A 199 14.61 -5.92 -16.28
N ASN A 200 15.22 -4.97 -15.58
CA ASN A 200 16.36 -5.23 -14.71
C ASN A 200 16.01 -6.24 -13.60
N LEU A 201 14.82 -6.13 -13.02
CA LEU A 201 14.34 -7.08 -12.04
C LEU A 201 14.21 -8.49 -12.63
N MET A 202 13.62 -8.60 -13.83
CA MET A 202 13.49 -9.88 -14.52
C MET A 202 14.86 -10.53 -14.81
N PHE A 203 15.86 -9.74 -15.20
CA PHE A 203 17.24 -10.24 -15.37
C PHE A 203 17.87 -10.70 -14.05
N ALA A 204 17.70 -9.94 -12.96
CA ALA A 204 18.25 -10.27 -11.65
C ALA A 204 17.62 -11.56 -11.09
N VAL A 205 16.29 -11.67 -11.16
CA VAL A 205 15.55 -12.88 -10.73
C VAL A 205 15.89 -14.05 -11.65
N GLY A 206 16.08 -13.81 -12.95
CA GLY A 206 16.47 -14.83 -13.92
C GLY A 206 17.70 -15.65 -13.52
N ALA A 207 18.67 -15.02 -12.83
CA ALA A 207 19.91 -15.64 -12.35
C ALA A 207 19.76 -16.51 -11.09
N MET A 208 18.59 -16.53 -10.46
CA MET A 208 18.32 -17.31 -9.23
C MET A 208 17.90 -18.75 -9.52
N THR A 209 18.01 -19.64 -8.52
CA THR A 209 17.56 -21.03 -8.65
C THR A 209 16.04 -21.13 -8.66
N PRO A 210 15.44 -22.20 -9.23
CA PRO A 210 13.99 -22.39 -9.24
C PRO A 210 13.37 -22.34 -7.84
N GLU A 211 14.03 -22.94 -6.84
CA GLU A 211 13.52 -23.00 -5.46
C GLU A 211 13.50 -21.60 -4.81
N GLN A 212 14.49 -20.76 -5.13
CA GLN A 212 14.52 -19.37 -4.67
C GLN A 212 13.41 -18.55 -5.33
N LYS A 213 13.19 -18.75 -6.62
CA LYS A 213 12.13 -18.06 -7.38
C LYS A 213 10.75 -18.40 -6.84
N GLU A 214 10.48 -19.70 -6.65
CA GLU A 214 9.21 -20.19 -6.12
C GLU A 214 8.99 -19.76 -4.67
N GLY A 215 10.05 -19.79 -3.84
CA GLY A 215 9.96 -19.43 -2.42
C GLY A 215 9.81 -17.93 -2.11
N MET A 216 10.15 -17.05 -3.06
CA MET A 216 9.93 -15.60 -2.92
C MET A 216 8.61 -15.12 -3.52
N SER A 217 7.89 -15.99 -4.22
CA SER A 217 6.59 -15.66 -4.82
C SER A 217 5.44 -16.15 -3.93
N HIS A 218 4.20 -15.80 -4.28
CA HIS A 218 3.04 -16.12 -3.46
C HIS A 218 2.81 -17.63 -3.39
N GLN A 219 2.56 -18.14 -2.18
CA GLN A 219 2.23 -19.55 -1.97
C GLN A 219 0.73 -19.81 -2.16
N LEU A 220 0.37 -21.08 -2.40
CA LEU A 220 -0.99 -21.46 -2.79
C LEU A 220 -2.01 -21.14 -1.68
N ASP A 221 -1.65 -21.42 -0.44
CA ASP A 221 -2.46 -21.22 0.76
C ASP A 221 -2.66 -19.74 1.11
N GLU A 222 -1.67 -18.90 0.81
CA GLU A 222 -1.75 -17.45 0.93
C GLU A 222 -2.59 -16.82 -0.18
N PHE A 223 -2.53 -17.40 -1.38
CA PHE A 223 -3.17 -16.86 -2.59
C PHE A 223 -4.63 -17.31 -2.77
N VAL A 224 -4.94 -18.58 -2.51
CA VAL A 224 -6.25 -19.21 -2.72
C VAL A 224 -6.93 -19.50 -1.39
N LEU A 225 -7.87 -18.63 -1.00
CA LEU A 225 -8.58 -18.78 0.27
C LEU A 225 -9.66 -19.85 0.23
N LYS A 226 -10.39 -19.96 -0.90
CA LYS A 226 -11.46 -20.95 -1.08
C LYS A 226 -11.51 -21.40 -2.53
N CYS A 227 -11.76 -22.68 -2.74
CA CYS A 227 -12.00 -23.26 -4.05
C CYS A 227 -13.16 -24.25 -3.99
N SER A 228 -14.05 -24.17 -4.97
CA SER A 228 -15.07 -25.18 -5.20
C SER A 228 -15.25 -25.43 -6.69
N PHE A 229 -15.44 -26.70 -7.05
CA PHE A 229 -15.74 -27.13 -8.41
C PHE A 229 -16.86 -28.16 -8.35
N ASN A 230 -17.88 -27.99 -9.19
CA ASN A 230 -19.04 -28.89 -9.22
C ASN A 230 -19.70 -29.08 -7.83
N GLN A 231 -19.81 -28.00 -7.05
CA GLN A 231 -20.35 -27.97 -5.68
C GLN A 231 -19.57 -28.78 -4.63
N LYS A 232 -18.35 -29.22 -4.96
CA LYS A 232 -17.44 -29.87 -4.02
C LYS A 232 -16.25 -28.94 -3.77
N ASP A 233 -15.78 -28.89 -2.53
CA ASP A 233 -14.55 -28.19 -2.19
C ASP A 233 -13.35 -28.86 -2.89
N CYS A 234 -12.46 -28.04 -3.43
CA CYS A 234 -11.25 -28.52 -4.10
C CYS A 234 -10.24 -29.02 -3.07
N ASP A 235 -9.44 -29.99 -3.47
CA ASP A 235 -8.25 -30.42 -2.75
C ASP A 235 -7.06 -29.55 -3.18
N MET A 236 -6.58 -28.67 -2.29
CA MET A 236 -5.52 -27.72 -2.63
C MET A 236 -4.20 -28.42 -3.01
N GLU A 237 -3.90 -29.60 -2.45
CA GLU A 237 -2.67 -30.31 -2.74
C GLU A 237 -2.74 -31.08 -4.07
N ASN A 238 -3.92 -31.61 -4.41
CA ASN A 238 -4.07 -32.52 -5.55
C ASN A 238 -4.71 -31.88 -6.80
N ASP A 239 -5.54 -30.86 -6.63
CA ASP A 239 -6.28 -30.24 -7.74
C ASP A 239 -5.52 -29.09 -8.43
N PHE A 240 -4.45 -28.58 -7.80
CA PHE A 240 -3.63 -27.49 -8.31
C PHE A 240 -2.20 -27.95 -8.62
N THR A 241 -1.62 -27.38 -9.67
CA THR A 241 -0.20 -27.52 -10.00
C THR A 241 0.45 -26.16 -10.13
N LEU A 242 1.64 -26.03 -9.55
CA LEU A 242 2.47 -24.83 -9.67
C LEU A 242 3.09 -24.74 -11.06
N TYR A 243 2.98 -23.56 -11.67
CA TYR A 243 3.69 -23.16 -12.87
C TYR A 243 4.34 -21.81 -12.59
N TYR A 244 5.67 -21.75 -12.64
CA TYR A 244 6.39 -20.50 -12.46
C TYR A 244 6.46 -19.70 -13.77
N ASP A 245 5.97 -18.47 -13.75
CA ASP A 245 6.07 -17.51 -14.84
C ASP A 245 7.09 -16.41 -14.50
N ASN A 246 7.93 -16.03 -15.46
CA ASN A 246 8.96 -15.03 -15.22
C ASN A 246 8.40 -13.61 -15.02
N THR A 247 7.19 -13.33 -15.52
CA THR A 247 6.52 -12.03 -15.42
C THR A 247 5.64 -11.98 -14.17
N TYR A 248 4.88 -13.05 -13.89
CA TYR A 248 3.88 -13.06 -12.80
C TYR A 248 4.26 -13.87 -11.56
N GLY A 249 5.37 -14.60 -11.58
CA GLY A 249 5.78 -15.49 -10.49
C GLY A 249 4.96 -16.78 -10.45
N ASN A 250 4.62 -17.25 -9.24
CA ASN A 250 3.89 -18.49 -9.03
C ASN A 250 2.45 -18.40 -9.59
N CYS A 251 2.17 -19.20 -10.61
CA CYS A 251 0.83 -19.41 -11.15
C CYS A 251 0.32 -20.78 -10.74
N TYR A 252 -0.96 -20.87 -10.38
CA TYR A 252 -1.59 -22.13 -9.97
C TYR A 252 -2.63 -22.57 -11.00
N THR A 253 -2.39 -23.72 -11.61
CA THR A 253 -3.28 -24.29 -12.62
C THR A 253 -4.21 -25.30 -11.96
N PHE A 254 -5.51 -25.01 -11.95
CA PHE A 254 -6.53 -25.95 -11.54
C PHE A 254 -6.73 -27.03 -12.62
N ASN A 255 -7.12 -28.23 -12.21
CA ASN A 255 -7.56 -29.31 -13.10
C ASN A 255 -6.46 -29.98 -13.95
N HIS A 256 -5.26 -30.14 -13.37
CA HIS A 256 -4.25 -31.00 -14.00
C HIS A 256 -4.70 -32.49 -14.03
N GLY A 257 -5.53 -32.90 -13.06
CA GLY A 257 -6.04 -34.27 -12.93
C GLY A 257 -7.10 -34.70 -13.96
N GLY A 258 -7.77 -33.78 -14.66
CA GLY A 258 -8.79 -34.11 -15.69
C GLY A 258 -10.23 -34.22 -15.17
N ALA A 259 -10.59 -33.47 -14.13
CA ALA A 259 -11.97 -33.20 -13.76
C ALA A 259 -12.77 -32.62 -14.94
N SER A 260 -14.01 -33.09 -15.10
CA SER A 260 -14.92 -32.67 -16.16
C SER A 260 -16.20 -32.10 -15.54
N SER A 261 -16.78 -31.08 -16.19
CA SER A 261 -18.09 -30.56 -15.81
C SER A 261 -19.17 -31.11 -16.75
N HIS A 262 -20.22 -31.70 -16.19
CA HIS A 262 -21.34 -32.27 -16.95
C HIS A 262 -22.55 -31.33 -17.02
N ARG A 263 -22.53 -30.20 -16.31
CA ARG A 263 -23.65 -29.25 -16.23
C ARG A 263 -23.14 -27.82 -16.39
N ALA A 264 -23.77 -27.08 -17.28
CA ALA A 264 -23.52 -25.64 -17.39
C ALA A 264 -24.13 -24.89 -16.19
N GLY A 265 -23.47 -23.80 -15.79
CA GLY A 265 -23.94 -22.88 -14.75
C GLY A 265 -22.86 -22.50 -13.74
N ALA A 266 -22.94 -21.29 -13.20
CA ALA A 266 -21.93 -20.73 -12.30
C ALA A 266 -21.72 -21.58 -11.01
N ASN A 267 -22.73 -22.31 -10.55
CA ASN A 267 -22.62 -23.18 -9.38
C ASN A 267 -21.93 -24.52 -9.68
N TYR A 268 -21.82 -24.91 -10.95
CA TYR A 268 -21.23 -26.18 -11.38
C TYR A 268 -19.84 -26.01 -12.04
N GLY A 269 -19.41 -24.76 -12.24
CA GLY A 269 -18.07 -24.41 -12.70
C GLY A 269 -17.06 -24.28 -11.55
N LEU A 270 -15.87 -23.78 -11.89
CA LEU A 270 -14.85 -23.41 -10.91
C LEU A 270 -15.24 -22.08 -10.25
N ARG A 271 -15.27 -22.07 -8.92
CA ARG A 271 -15.46 -20.87 -8.11
C ARG A 271 -14.31 -20.77 -7.14
N ILE A 272 -13.60 -19.64 -7.20
CA ILE A 272 -12.40 -19.41 -6.41
C ILE A 272 -12.51 -18.07 -5.70
N LEU A 273 -12.01 -18.00 -4.47
CA LEU A 273 -11.80 -16.77 -3.72
C LEU A 273 -10.30 -16.57 -3.58
N LEU A 274 -9.79 -15.50 -4.20
CA LEU A 274 -8.39 -15.15 -4.21
C LEU A 274 -8.11 -13.99 -3.27
N TYR A 275 -6.91 -13.96 -2.69
CA TYR A 275 -6.43 -12.88 -1.86
C TYR A 275 -5.21 -12.20 -2.51
N ALA A 276 -5.21 -10.86 -2.48
CA ALA A 276 -4.10 -10.06 -2.96
C ALA A 276 -3.65 -9.13 -1.82
N ASN A 277 -2.42 -9.31 -1.35
CA ASN A 277 -1.84 -8.43 -0.34
C ASN A 277 -1.22 -7.20 -1.01
N VAL A 278 -1.97 -6.10 -1.08
CA VAL A 278 -1.55 -4.87 -1.78
C VAL A 278 -0.25 -4.29 -1.22
N SER A 279 0.03 -4.48 0.06
CA SER A 279 1.25 -4.00 0.71
C SER A 279 2.53 -4.67 0.20
N GLU A 280 2.42 -5.84 -0.44
CA GLU A 280 3.56 -6.61 -0.98
C GLU A 280 3.80 -6.37 -2.47
N TYR A 281 2.96 -5.56 -3.14
CA TYR A 281 3.12 -5.28 -4.56
C TYR A 281 4.38 -4.46 -4.82
N LEU A 282 5.07 -4.80 -5.90
CA LEU A 282 6.24 -4.04 -6.34
C LEU A 282 5.81 -2.68 -6.90
N PRO A 283 6.59 -1.60 -6.68
CA PRO A 283 6.32 -0.29 -7.29
C PRO A 283 6.30 -0.30 -8.82
N THR A 284 6.87 -1.34 -9.44
CA THR A 284 6.84 -1.56 -10.89
C THR A 284 5.56 -2.24 -11.38
N SER A 285 4.67 -2.66 -10.48
CA SER A 285 3.42 -3.35 -10.85
C SER A 285 2.41 -2.35 -11.38
N GLU A 286 1.89 -2.58 -12.59
CA GLU A 286 0.96 -1.64 -13.24
C GLU A 286 -0.43 -1.58 -12.59
N SER A 287 -0.90 -2.69 -12.02
CA SER A 287 -2.23 -2.78 -11.43
C SER A 287 -2.34 -3.89 -10.39
N VAL A 288 -3.30 -3.74 -9.47
CA VAL A 288 -3.66 -4.75 -8.47
C VAL A 288 -4.81 -5.60 -9.01
N GLY A 289 -4.62 -6.91 -9.06
CA GLY A 289 -5.60 -7.83 -9.62
C GLY A 289 -5.03 -9.21 -9.84
N PHE A 290 -5.81 -10.05 -10.52
CA PHE A 290 -5.43 -11.42 -10.85
C PHE A 290 -5.45 -11.62 -12.36
N ARG A 291 -4.43 -12.30 -12.90
CA ARG A 291 -4.42 -12.78 -14.30
C ARG A 291 -4.92 -14.21 -14.34
N ILE A 292 -5.91 -14.46 -15.19
CA ILE A 292 -6.55 -15.77 -15.34
C ILE A 292 -6.43 -16.22 -16.79
N THR A 293 -5.90 -17.41 -17.03
CA THR A 293 -5.77 -17.98 -18.37
C THR A 293 -6.53 -19.28 -18.46
N VAL A 294 -7.34 -19.42 -19.51
CA VAL A 294 -8.03 -20.67 -19.84
C VAL A 294 -7.30 -21.30 -21.01
N HIS A 295 -6.81 -22.51 -20.85
CA HIS A 295 -6.05 -23.23 -21.87
C HIS A 295 -6.38 -24.72 -21.83
N ASP A 296 -6.02 -25.44 -22.90
CA ASP A 296 -6.13 -26.89 -22.93
C ASP A 296 -5.15 -27.55 -21.96
N LYS A 297 -5.54 -28.72 -21.46
CA LYS A 297 -4.78 -29.50 -20.46
C LYS A 297 -3.31 -29.75 -20.85
N HIS A 298 -3.04 -29.93 -22.14
CA HIS A 298 -1.71 -30.29 -22.65
C HIS A 298 -0.93 -29.10 -23.21
N ILE A 299 -1.46 -27.88 -23.07
CA ILE A 299 -0.83 -26.65 -23.54
C ILE A 299 -0.35 -25.88 -22.32
N VAL A 300 0.84 -25.28 -22.43
CA VAL A 300 1.38 -24.42 -21.37
C VAL A 300 0.58 -23.09 -21.31
N PRO A 301 0.30 -22.56 -20.11
CA PRO A 301 -0.38 -21.28 -19.98
C PRO A 301 0.55 -20.14 -20.40
N PHE A 302 0.04 -19.21 -21.22
CA PHE A 302 0.71 -17.94 -21.52
C PHE A 302 -0.12 -16.79 -20.95
N PRO A 303 0.04 -16.47 -19.66
CA PRO A 303 -0.75 -15.42 -19.02
C PRO A 303 -0.57 -14.07 -19.70
N ASP A 304 0.61 -13.75 -20.22
CA ASP A 304 0.86 -12.50 -20.95
C ASP A 304 0.00 -12.32 -22.20
N ALA A 305 -0.17 -13.39 -22.99
CA ALA A 305 -0.85 -13.34 -24.29
C ALA A 305 -2.35 -13.66 -24.22
N PHE A 306 -2.75 -14.59 -23.37
CA PHE A 306 -4.13 -15.12 -23.31
C PHE A 306 -4.80 -14.93 -21.94
N GLY A 307 -4.20 -14.14 -21.07
CA GLY A 307 -4.73 -13.86 -19.75
C GLY A 307 -5.84 -12.81 -19.77
N TYR A 308 -6.84 -13.03 -18.90
CA TYR A 308 -7.90 -12.09 -18.57
C TYR A 308 -7.63 -11.49 -17.19
N SER A 309 -7.80 -10.17 -17.06
CA SER A 309 -7.63 -9.48 -15.79
C SER A 309 -8.90 -9.49 -14.96
N ALA A 310 -8.82 -9.98 -13.72
CA ALA A 310 -9.87 -9.89 -12.72
C ALA A 310 -9.47 -8.86 -11.64
N PRO A 311 -10.21 -7.74 -11.50
CA PRO A 311 -9.92 -6.75 -10.47
C PRO A 311 -10.26 -7.28 -9.07
N THR A 312 -9.58 -6.74 -8.05
CA THR A 312 -9.94 -6.98 -6.65
C THR A 312 -11.21 -6.22 -6.26
N GLY A 313 -11.88 -6.67 -5.18
CA GLY A 313 -13.07 -6.00 -4.64
C GLY A 313 -14.41 -6.35 -5.31
N PHE A 314 -14.40 -7.00 -6.48
CA PHE A 314 -15.62 -7.38 -7.20
C PHE A 314 -15.62 -8.86 -7.60
N MET A 315 -16.82 -9.44 -7.74
CA MET A 315 -16.97 -10.79 -8.29
C MET A 315 -16.85 -10.74 -9.83
N SER A 316 -15.81 -11.38 -10.36
CA SER A 316 -15.63 -11.56 -11.81
C SER A 316 -16.19 -12.91 -12.26
N SER A 317 -16.95 -12.93 -13.37
CA SER A 317 -17.56 -14.14 -13.90
C SER A 317 -17.19 -14.33 -15.37
N TYR A 318 -16.52 -15.44 -15.68
CA TYR A 318 -16.05 -15.76 -17.03
C TYR A 318 -16.81 -16.97 -17.57
N GLY A 319 -17.54 -16.77 -18.66
CA GLY A 319 -18.17 -17.86 -19.41
C GLY A 319 -17.21 -18.40 -20.46
N VAL A 320 -16.95 -19.71 -20.42
CA VAL A 320 -16.11 -20.39 -21.43
C VAL A 320 -17.01 -21.09 -22.43
N ARG A 321 -16.71 -20.91 -23.72
CA ARG A 321 -17.34 -21.63 -24.82
C ARG A 321 -16.25 -22.37 -25.59
N MET A 322 -16.35 -23.70 -25.63
CA MET A 322 -15.52 -24.58 -26.44
C MET A 322 -16.05 -24.65 -27.88
#